data_AF-A0A0U5H4Z1-F1
#
_entry.id   AF-A0A0U5H4Z1-F1
#
_cell.length_a   1.000
_cell.length_b   1.000
_cell.length_c   1.000
_cell.angle_alpha   90.00
_cell.angle_beta   90.00
_cell.angle_gamma   90.00
#
_symmetry.space_group_name_H-M   'P 1'
#
loop_
_entity.id
_entity.type
_entity.pdbx_description
1 polymer ?
#
loop_
_entity_poly.entity_id
_entity_poly.type
_entity_poly.pdbx_seq_one_letter_code
_entity_poly.pdbx_strand_id
1 'polypeptide(L)'
;MEFQKCLCKYIEDTRADRIDQPVDSRVGLTSLAETVGAYLQSEGVDFWPDMQIPNLKLNTTEALLVRVLAIEATDSRSSSRSSSQPLEIPLQPEDILLVALGSANSGSLVGRNGAPPPPTPVRAERILNASWSLWFRIAHLSLDLGNPAAFCTHLSESKLEMFTVILDHEDDKAGGGLYAYLAERIGQGSSLAMQDSNWSLRLCVSRRDRGMSSSAPEAVYSTIWGYGLTPEQPGNFMRNPMCCCAGQEILSEVLSHLASPCS
;
A
#
# COMPACT_ATOMS: atom_id res chain seq x y z
N MET A 1 6.09 13.19 -16.53
CA MET A 1 5.81 14.29 -15.58
C MET A 1 6.42 14.04 -14.20
N GLU A 2 6.10 12.95 -13.49
CA GLU A 2 6.65 12.70 -12.14
C GLU A 2 8.17 12.51 -12.12
N PHE A 3 8.74 11.79 -13.10
CA PHE A 3 10.20 11.69 -13.25
C PHE A 3 10.86 13.07 -13.40
N GLN A 4 10.25 13.97 -14.17
CA GLN A 4 10.76 15.34 -14.36
C GLN A 4 10.69 16.15 -13.06
N LYS A 5 9.59 16.04 -12.30
CA LYS A 5 9.46 16.69 -10.99
C LYS A 5 10.52 16.18 -10.01
N CYS A 6 10.74 14.87 -9.99
CA CYS A 6 11.77 14.22 -9.17
C CYS A 6 13.16 14.73 -9.55
N LEU A 7 13.48 14.73 -10.84
CA LEU A 7 14.75 15.24 -11.37
C LEU A 7 14.96 16.70 -10.97
N CYS A 8 13.96 17.57 -11.14
CA CYS A 8 14.05 18.97 -10.73
C CYS A 8 14.28 19.14 -9.22
N LYS A 9 13.60 18.33 -8.40
CA LYS A 9 13.68 18.41 -6.94
C LYS A 9 15.05 17.97 -6.41
N TYR A 10 15.63 16.93 -7.00
CA TYR A 10 16.87 16.32 -6.53
C TYR A 10 18.06 16.58 -7.44
N ILE A 11 18.00 17.58 -8.33
CA ILE A 11 19.04 17.83 -9.33
C ILE A 11 20.41 18.11 -8.67
N GLU A 12 20.42 18.81 -7.54
CA GLU A 12 21.67 19.08 -6.81
C GLU A 12 22.21 17.83 -6.11
N ASP A 13 21.34 16.96 -5.59
CA ASP A 13 21.74 15.67 -5.02
C ASP A 13 22.24 14.70 -6.11
N THR A 14 21.67 14.78 -7.32
CA THR A 14 22.15 14.02 -8.48
C THR A 14 23.53 14.47 -8.94
N ARG A 15 23.83 15.77 -8.85
CA ARG A 15 25.16 16.32 -9.16
C ARG A 15 26.20 15.99 -8.10
N ALA A 16 25.75 15.79 -6.86
CA ALA A 16 26.60 15.46 -5.72
C ALA A 16 26.80 13.95 -5.51
N ASP A 17 26.30 13.09 -6.41
CA ASP A 17 26.38 11.62 -6.34
C ASP A 17 25.76 11.03 -5.05
N ARG A 18 24.76 11.71 -4.48
CA ARG A 18 24.10 11.33 -3.21
C ARG A 18 22.83 10.49 -3.38
N ILE A 19 22.44 10.17 -4.60
CA ILE A 19 21.19 9.46 -4.89
C ILE A 19 21.19 8.05 -4.27
N ASP A 20 22.35 7.40 -4.22
CA ASP A 20 22.49 6.03 -3.74
C ASP A 20 22.61 5.92 -2.21
N GLN A 21 22.54 7.04 -1.47
CA GLN A 21 22.47 6.97 -0.02
C GLN A 21 21.08 6.48 0.39
N PRO A 22 20.96 5.29 1.01
CA PRO A 22 19.68 4.79 1.45
C PRO A 22 19.09 5.78 2.46
N VAL A 23 17.87 6.23 2.20
CA VAL A 23 17.09 6.97 3.20
C VAL A 23 16.97 6.07 4.41
N ASP A 24 17.35 6.57 5.59
CA ASP A 24 17.34 5.80 6.83
C ASP A 24 15.91 5.32 7.15
N SER A 25 15.59 4.10 6.75
CA SER A 25 14.24 3.52 6.84
C SER A 25 13.95 2.93 8.22
N ARG A 26 14.75 3.26 9.24
CA ARG A 26 14.62 2.72 10.61
C ARG A 26 13.26 3.02 11.25
N VAL A 27 12.50 3.99 10.73
CA VAL A 27 11.11 4.26 11.15
C VAL A 27 10.14 3.67 10.12
N GLY A 28 9.63 2.46 10.40
CA GLY A 28 8.53 1.89 9.62
C GLY A 28 7.25 2.72 9.73
N LEU A 29 6.52 2.90 8.62
CA LEU A 29 5.28 3.70 8.54
C LEU A 29 4.24 3.39 9.63
N THR A 30 4.15 2.14 10.09
CA THR A 30 3.25 1.70 11.16
C THR A 30 3.55 2.39 12.50
N SER A 31 4.83 2.56 12.83
CA SER A 31 5.25 3.23 14.07
C SER A 31 4.89 4.72 14.05
N LEU A 32 4.99 5.38 12.89
CA LEU A 32 4.64 6.79 12.76
C LEU A 32 3.13 7.01 12.87
N ALA A 33 2.32 6.19 12.20
CA ALA A 33 0.87 6.31 12.23
C ALA A 33 0.30 6.08 13.64
N GLU A 34 0.81 5.07 14.36
CA GLU A 34 0.43 4.81 15.76
C GLU A 34 0.86 5.95 16.68
N THR A 35 2.08 6.46 16.52
CA THR A 35 2.61 7.57 17.34
C THR A 35 1.82 8.85 17.11
N VAL A 36 1.59 9.22 15.86
CA VAL A 36 0.80 10.41 15.50
C VAL A 36 -0.66 10.25 15.92
N GLY A 37 -1.23 9.05 15.75
CA GLY A 37 -2.58 8.73 16.21
C GLY A 37 -2.74 8.92 17.72
N ALA A 38 -1.82 8.38 18.51
CA ALA A 38 -1.81 8.54 19.96
C ALA A 38 -1.65 10.01 20.39
N TYR A 39 -0.79 10.76 19.71
CA TYR A 39 -0.63 12.19 19.93
C TYR A 39 -1.94 12.97 19.67
N LEU A 40 -2.57 12.76 18.51
CA LEU A 40 -3.82 13.42 18.15
C LEU A 40 -4.95 13.07 19.13
N GLN A 41 -5.02 11.83 19.60
CA GLN A 41 -5.95 11.43 20.65
C GLN A 41 -5.69 12.17 21.98
N SER A 42 -4.42 12.35 22.36
CA SER A 42 -4.08 13.12 23.57
C SER A 42 -4.42 14.60 23.46
N GLU A 43 -4.41 15.16 22.24
CA GLU A 43 -4.86 16.53 21.94
C GLU A 43 -6.39 16.64 21.82
N GLY A 44 -7.14 15.55 22.01
CA GLY A 44 -8.60 15.54 22.00
C GLY A 44 -9.25 15.43 20.62
N VAL A 45 -8.52 14.94 19.61
CA VAL A 45 -9.09 14.66 18.28
C VAL A 45 -10.00 13.43 18.32
N ASP A 46 -11.21 13.56 17.78
CA ASP A 46 -12.18 12.47 17.68
C ASP A 46 -11.88 11.54 16.50
N PHE A 47 -11.90 10.22 16.74
CA PHE A 47 -11.66 9.18 15.73
C PHE A 47 -12.88 8.29 15.54
N TRP A 48 -13.40 8.21 14.31
CA TRP A 48 -14.63 7.49 13.97
C TRP A 48 -14.33 6.34 12.96
N PRO A 49 -13.65 5.25 13.39
CA PRO A 49 -13.08 4.25 12.47
C PRO A 49 -14.11 3.38 11.75
N ASP A 50 -15.31 3.22 12.33
CA ASP A 50 -16.37 2.38 11.76
C ASP A 50 -17.33 3.15 10.85
N MET A 51 -17.08 4.44 10.62
CA MET A 51 -17.91 5.28 9.78
C MET A 51 -17.47 5.20 8.32
N GLN A 52 -18.43 4.94 7.45
CA GLN A 52 -18.24 5.01 6.01
C GLN A 52 -18.83 6.31 5.49
N ILE A 53 -18.14 6.97 4.56
CA ILE A 53 -18.60 8.22 3.95
C ILE A 53 -18.94 7.94 2.49
N PRO A 54 -20.15 7.45 2.18
CA PRO A 54 -20.55 7.14 0.82
C PRO A 54 -20.70 8.39 -0.07
N ASN A 55 -20.94 9.57 0.52
CA ASN A 55 -21.30 10.75 -0.24
C ASN A 55 -21.05 12.08 0.53
N LEU A 56 -21.00 13.18 -0.22
CA LEU A 56 -20.94 14.56 0.27
C LEU A 56 -22.06 15.36 -0.38
N LYS A 57 -22.78 16.14 0.42
CA LYS A 57 -23.84 17.05 -0.07
C LYS A 57 -23.20 18.36 -0.49
N LEU A 58 -23.34 18.70 -1.76
CA LEU A 58 -22.64 19.83 -2.37
C LEU A 58 -23.64 20.90 -2.81
N ASN A 59 -23.28 22.16 -2.65
CA ASN A 59 -23.96 23.29 -3.24
C ASN A 59 -23.21 23.76 -4.47
N THR A 60 -23.90 23.77 -5.62
CA THR A 60 -23.38 24.17 -6.93
C THR A 60 -24.07 25.41 -7.49
N THR A 61 -24.73 26.21 -6.64
CA THR A 61 -25.47 27.42 -7.07
C THR A 61 -24.57 28.51 -7.64
N GLU A 62 -23.28 28.54 -7.27
CA GLU A 62 -22.30 29.44 -7.86
C GLU A 62 -21.41 28.66 -8.84
N ALA A 63 -21.36 29.11 -10.10
CA ALA A 63 -20.74 28.38 -11.21
C ALA A 63 -19.24 28.06 -11.06
N LEU A 64 -18.57 28.60 -10.03
CA LEU A 64 -17.13 28.49 -9.83
C LEU A 64 -16.74 27.94 -8.44
N LEU A 65 -17.68 27.76 -7.51
CA LEU A 65 -17.37 27.35 -6.13
C LEU A 65 -18.24 26.16 -5.73
N VAL A 66 -17.61 25.00 -5.61
CA VAL A 66 -18.24 23.80 -5.05
C VAL A 66 -18.10 23.86 -3.52
N ARG A 67 -19.20 24.11 -2.81
CA ARG A 67 -19.21 24.12 -1.34
C ARG A 67 -19.84 22.84 -0.79
N VAL A 68 -19.20 22.20 0.17
CA VAL A 68 -19.78 21.05 0.89
C VAL A 68 -20.70 21.58 1.99
N LEU A 69 -21.94 21.12 2.01
CA LEU A 69 -22.96 21.47 3.00
C LEU A 69 -23.07 20.43 4.12
N ALA A 70 -22.84 19.16 3.80
CA ALA A 70 -22.92 18.08 4.78
C ALA A 70 -22.15 16.83 4.33
N ILE A 71 -21.75 16.03 5.30
CA ILE A 71 -21.19 14.69 5.11
C ILE A 71 -22.30 13.68 5.34
N GLU A 72 -22.52 12.78 4.38
CA GLU A 72 -23.42 11.65 4.54
C GLU A 72 -22.58 10.46 5.01
N ALA A 73 -22.80 10.03 6.26
CA ALA A 73 -22.06 8.95 6.90
C ALA A 73 -22.97 7.76 7.25
N THR A 74 -22.41 6.54 7.24
CA THR A 74 -23.10 5.33 7.67
C THR A 74 -22.23 4.52 8.64
N ASP A 75 -22.85 4.02 9.70
CA ASP A 75 -22.17 3.15 10.67
C ASP A 75 -22.10 1.72 10.14
N SER A 76 -20.89 1.22 9.91
CA SER A 76 -20.66 -0.15 9.44
C SER A 76 -21.12 -1.23 10.44
N ARG A 77 -21.18 -0.93 11.75
CA ARG A 77 -21.64 -1.84 12.80
C ARG A 77 -23.15 -2.06 12.82
N SER A 78 -23.92 -1.12 12.27
CA SER A 78 -25.39 -1.14 12.23
C SER A 78 -25.97 -2.10 11.17
N SER A 79 -25.12 -2.76 10.38
CA SER A 79 -25.50 -3.71 9.33
C SER A 79 -26.21 -4.98 9.84
N SER A 80 -26.25 -5.23 11.16
CA SER A 80 -27.02 -6.33 11.76
C SER A 80 -28.35 -5.85 12.36
N ARG A 81 -29.42 -6.01 11.55
CA ARG A 81 -30.84 -6.19 11.93
C ARG A 81 -31.78 -5.01 12.19
N SER A 82 -31.42 -3.73 12.11
CA SER A 82 -32.43 -2.64 12.09
C SER A 82 -31.83 -1.35 11.52
N SER A 83 -32.27 -0.97 10.31
CA SER A 83 -31.98 0.30 9.61
C SER A 83 -30.70 1.04 10.03
N SER A 84 -29.60 0.82 9.32
CA SER A 84 -28.49 1.77 9.26
C SER A 84 -29.04 3.10 8.72
N GLN A 85 -29.55 3.97 9.58
CA GLN A 85 -29.99 5.28 9.18
C GLN A 85 -28.75 6.10 8.79
N PRO A 86 -28.73 6.70 7.60
CA PRO A 86 -27.64 7.59 7.23
C PRO A 86 -27.60 8.77 8.21
N LEU A 87 -26.42 9.03 8.74
CA LEU A 87 -26.11 10.18 9.58
C LEU A 87 -25.70 11.34 8.66
N GLU A 88 -26.41 12.46 8.76
CA GLU A 88 -26.01 13.70 8.08
C GLU A 88 -25.25 14.59 9.07
N ILE A 89 -24.01 14.92 8.75
CA ILE A 89 -23.16 15.82 9.54
C ILE A 89 -23.12 17.17 8.80
N PRO A 90 -23.86 18.20 9.25
CA PRO A 90 -23.89 19.50 8.59
C PRO A 90 -22.56 20.24 8.79
N LEU A 91 -22.12 20.95 7.74
CA LEU A 91 -20.91 21.78 7.75
C LEU A 91 -21.28 23.28 7.70
N GLN A 92 -20.65 24.05 8.57
CA GLN A 92 -20.72 25.51 8.62
C GLN A 92 -19.76 26.15 7.60
N PRO A 93 -19.89 27.45 7.30
CA PRO A 93 -19.01 28.14 6.35
C PRO A 93 -17.52 28.15 6.75
N GLU A 94 -17.24 28.09 8.04
CA GLU A 94 -15.89 28.15 8.61
C GLU A 94 -15.24 26.76 8.73
N ASP A 95 -16.01 25.69 8.52
CA ASP A 95 -15.53 24.31 8.64
C ASP A 95 -14.65 23.93 7.46
N ILE A 96 -13.54 23.23 7.74
CA ILE A 96 -12.61 22.73 6.73
C ILE A 96 -12.77 21.22 6.60
N LEU A 97 -13.07 20.77 5.38
CA LEU A 97 -13.12 19.34 5.04
C LEU A 97 -11.90 18.94 4.21
N LEU A 98 -11.09 18.04 4.75
CA LEU A 98 -9.98 17.41 4.03
C LEU A 98 -10.41 16.02 3.59
N VAL A 99 -10.39 15.76 2.27
CA VAL A 99 -10.85 14.48 1.70
C VAL A 99 -9.69 13.77 1.02
N ALA A 100 -9.41 12.54 1.47
CA ALA A 100 -8.50 11.63 0.78
C ALA A 100 -9.29 10.89 -0.31
N LEU A 101 -9.01 11.21 -1.58
CA LEU A 101 -9.70 10.65 -2.74
C LEU A 101 -8.87 9.56 -3.40
N GLY A 102 -9.54 8.47 -3.79
CA GLY A 102 -8.88 7.28 -4.33
C GLY A 102 -8.03 6.54 -3.28
N SER A 103 -7.74 5.28 -3.57
CA SER A 103 -6.88 4.46 -2.71
C SER A 103 -6.09 3.48 -3.57
N ALA A 104 -4.76 3.46 -3.39
CA ALA A 104 -3.87 2.52 -4.05
C ALA A 104 -4.07 1.07 -3.57
N ASN A 105 -4.64 0.89 -2.37
CA ASN A 105 -4.94 -0.42 -1.79
C ASN A 105 -6.33 -0.93 -2.18
N SER A 106 -7.06 -0.18 -3.02
CA SER A 106 -8.36 -0.62 -3.50
C SER A 106 -8.19 -1.87 -4.36
N GLY A 107 -8.96 -2.92 -4.08
CA GLY A 107 -8.85 -4.16 -4.84
C GLY A 107 -7.70 -5.06 -4.42
N SER A 108 -7.02 -4.78 -3.30
CA SER A 108 -6.00 -5.67 -2.76
C SER A 108 -6.58 -7.04 -2.44
N LEU A 109 -5.94 -8.07 -2.98
CA LEU A 109 -6.26 -9.48 -2.74
C LEU A 109 -5.05 -10.13 -2.07
N VAL A 110 -5.30 -11.03 -1.13
CA VAL A 110 -4.25 -11.64 -0.31
C VAL A 110 -4.28 -13.15 -0.49
N GLY A 111 -3.15 -13.71 -0.92
CA GLY A 111 -2.92 -15.15 -0.98
C GLY A 111 -2.40 -15.70 0.34
N ARG A 112 -1.91 -16.95 0.30
CA ARG A 112 -1.26 -17.62 1.44
C ARG A 112 -0.06 -18.42 0.94
N ASN A 113 0.71 -18.99 1.85
CA ASN A 113 1.89 -19.78 1.48
C ASN A 113 1.57 -20.93 0.50
N GLY A 114 0.41 -21.58 0.67
CA GLY A 114 -0.03 -22.70 -0.18
C GLY A 114 -1.11 -22.38 -1.21
N ALA A 115 -1.49 -21.10 -1.40
CA ALA A 115 -2.51 -20.74 -2.39
C ALA A 115 -2.30 -19.31 -2.93
N PRO A 116 -2.48 -19.08 -4.24
CA PRO A 116 -2.47 -17.73 -4.81
C PRO A 116 -3.63 -16.88 -4.26
N PRO A 117 -3.57 -15.54 -4.40
CA PRO A 117 -4.75 -14.70 -4.18
C PRO A 117 -5.89 -15.11 -5.13
N PRO A 118 -7.15 -14.80 -4.79
CA PRO A 118 -8.25 -14.93 -5.74
C PRO A 118 -7.98 -14.18 -7.04
N PRO A 119 -8.53 -14.61 -8.19
CA PRO A 119 -8.34 -13.92 -9.45
C PRO A 119 -8.82 -12.46 -9.38
N THR A 120 -8.00 -11.52 -9.85
CA THR A 120 -8.40 -10.12 -9.94
C THR A 120 -9.57 -9.98 -10.92
N PRO A 121 -10.68 -9.32 -10.54
CA PRO A 121 -11.74 -8.99 -11.49
C PRO A 121 -11.20 -8.21 -12.70
N VAL A 122 -11.67 -8.56 -13.88
CA VAL A 122 -11.29 -7.90 -15.15
C VAL A 122 -11.79 -6.45 -15.21
N ARG A 123 -12.86 -6.14 -14.48
CA ARG A 123 -13.53 -4.84 -14.48
C ARG A 123 -13.14 -4.04 -13.25
N ALA A 124 -12.57 -2.85 -13.48
CA ALA A 124 -12.14 -1.93 -12.43
C ALA A 124 -13.24 -1.66 -11.41
N GLU A 125 -14.48 -1.43 -11.86
CA GLU A 125 -15.62 -1.08 -11.01
C GLU A 125 -15.92 -2.13 -9.93
N ARG A 126 -15.47 -3.38 -10.13
CA ARG A 126 -15.65 -4.47 -9.16
C ARG A 126 -14.61 -4.48 -8.04
N ILE A 127 -13.56 -3.67 -8.15
CA ILE A 127 -12.47 -3.58 -7.17
C ILE A 127 -12.31 -2.18 -6.54
N LEU A 128 -13.07 -1.19 -7.02
CA LEU A 128 -13.05 0.16 -6.49
C LEU A 128 -13.83 0.26 -5.17
N ASN A 129 -13.18 0.78 -4.14
CA ASN A 129 -13.76 1.00 -2.82
C ASN A 129 -14.60 2.30 -2.78
N ALA A 130 -15.14 2.61 -1.59
CA ALA A 130 -15.95 3.80 -1.36
C ALA A 130 -15.21 5.11 -1.72
N SER A 131 -13.90 5.20 -1.47
CA SER A 131 -13.08 6.39 -1.78
C SER A 131 -13.06 6.71 -3.27
N TRP A 132 -12.94 5.70 -4.12
CA TRP A 132 -13.04 5.86 -5.58
C TRP A 132 -14.45 6.24 -6.01
N SER A 133 -15.47 5.57 -5.45
CA SER A 133 -16.87 5.88 -5.74
C SER A 133 -17.24 7.32 -5.38
N LEU A 134 -16.74 7.83 -4.25
CA LEU A 134 -16.90 9.22 -3.85
C LEU A 134 -16.22 10.17 -4.85
N TRP A 135 -14.99 9.85 -5.28
CA TRP A 135 -14.28 10.68 -6.25
C TRP A 135 -15.02 10.74 -7.60
N PHE A 136 -15.50 9.61 -8.10
CA PHE A 136 -16.35 9.60 -9.30
C PHE A 136 -17.55 10.52 -9.12
N ARG A 137 -18.30 10.42 -8.02
CA ARG A 137 -19.49 11.26 -7.79
C ARG A 137 -19.16 12.75 -7.82
N ILE A 138 -18.12 13.19 -7.11
CA ILE A 138 -17.77 14.61 -7.06
C ILE A 138 -17.17 15.12 -8.37
N ALA A 139 -16.41 14.29 -9.09
CA ALA A 139 -15.85 14.62 -10.41
C ALA A 139 -16.92 14.83 -11.49
N HIS A 140 -18.12 14.21 -11.34
CA HIS A 140 -19.25 14.49 -12.24
C HIS A 140 -19.85 15.89 -12.03
N LEU A 141 -19.60 16.52 -10.88
CA LEU A 141 -20.18 17.83 -10.54
C LEU A 141 -19.30 19.00 -10.98
N SER A 142 -17.98 18.81 -11.07
CA SER A 142 -17.06 19.79 -11.64
C SER A 142 -15.83 19.10 -12.23
N LEU A 143 -15.44 19.52 -13.43
CA LEU A 143 -14.23 19.06 -14.11
C LEU A 143 -12.95 19.45 -13.34
N ASP A 144 -13.01 20.50 -12.51
CA ASP A 144 -11.87 20.96 -11.69
C ASP A 144 -11.53 19.97 -10.56
N LEU A 145 -12.45 19.05 -10.23
CA LEU A 145 -12.23 17.99 -9.23
C LEU A 145 -11.52 16.75 -9.81
N GLY A 146 -11.06 16.86 -11.06
CA GLY A 146 -10.17 15.90 -11.70
C GLY A 146 -10.88 14.73 -12.38
N ASN A 147 -10.08 13.78 -12.85
CA ASN A 147 -10.56 12.63 -13.61
C ASN A 147 -10.12 11.31 -12.95
N PRO A 148 -10.98 10.69 -12.11
CA PRO A 148 -10.64 9.42 -11.46
C PRO A 148 -10.38 8.27 -12.44
N ALA A 149 -11.01 8.29 -13.63
CA ALA A 149 -10.84 7.23 -14.62
C ALA A 149 -9.40 7.12 -15.11
N ALA A 150 -8.65 8.23 -15.15
CA ALA A 150 -7.25 8.25 -15.57
C ALA A 150 -6.33 7.43 -14.65
N PHE A 151 -6.76 7.10 -13.43
CA PHE A 151 -5.94 6.40 -12.44
C PHE A 151 -6.36 4.96 -12.19
N CYS A 152 -7.66 4.65 -12.32
CA CYS A 152 -8.21 3.39 -11.82
C CYS A 152 -8.78 2.46 -12.89
N THR A 153 -8.78 2.86 -14.17
CA THR A 153 -9.34 2.04 -15.26
C THR A 153 -8.30 1.17 -15.98
N HIS A 154 -7.01 1.49 -15.86
CA HIS A 154 -5.90 0.79 -16.49
C HIS A 154 -5.26 -0.24 -15.54
N LEU A 155 -6.02 -1.27 -15.13
CA LEU A 155 -5.62 -2.19 -14.06
C LEU A 155 -4.28 -2.90 -14.31
N SER A 156 -4.00 -3.31 -15.55
CA SER A 156 -2.74 -4.00 -15.89
C SER A 156 -1.51 -3.09 -15.77
N GLU A 157 -1.69 -1.77 -15.92
CA GLU A 157 -0.62 -0.77 -15.83
C GLU A 157 -0.38 -0.29 -14.40
N SER A 158 -1.37 -0.45 -13.51
CA SER A 158 -1.33 0.02 -12.12
C SER A 158 -1.21 -1.11 -11.09
N LYS A 159 -1.05 -2.36 -11.53
CA LYS A 159 -0.98 -3.54 -10.66
C LYS A 159 0.47 -3.81 -10.26
N LEU A 160 0.66 -4.06 -8.96
CA LEU A 160 1.90 -4.59 -8.41
C LEU A 160 1.55 -5.72 -7.45
N GLU A 161 2.45 -6.67 -7.28
CA GLU A 161 2.27 -7.75 -6.30
C GLU A 161 3.38 -7.70 -5.26
N MET A 162 2.99 -7.77 -3.99
CA MET A 162 3.90 -7.75 -2.85
C MET A 162 3.83 -9.08 -2.12
N PHE A 163 4.95 -9.51 -1.56
CA PHE A 163 5.00 -10.67 -0.69
C PHE A 163 5.83 -10.39 0.55
N THR A 164 5.51 -11.12 1.60
CA THR A 164 6.21 -11.06 2.88
C THR A 164 6.54 -12.48 3.30
N VAL A 165 7.81 -12.78 3.48
CA VAL A 165 8.30 -14.03 4.05
C VAL A 165 8.62 -13.77 5.51
N ILE A 166 7.95 -14.51 6.38
CA ILE A 166 8.20 -14.49 7.83
C ILE A 166 8.99 -15.75 8.14
N LEU A 167 10.20 -15.58 8.65
CA LEU A 167 11.07 -16.67 9.07
C LEU A 167 11.02 -16.78 10.60
N ASP A 168 10.94 -18.01 11.10
CA ASP A 168 11.00 -18.25 12.53
C ASP A 168 12.44 -18.05 13.05
N HIS A 169 12.57 -17.71 14.32
CA HIS A 169 13.85 -17.35 14.92
C HIS A 169 14.86 -18.51 14.92
N GLU A 170 14.39 -19.76 14.99
CA GLU A 170 15.25 -20.95 14.93
C GLU A 170 15.93 -21.12 13.55
N ASP A 171 15.28 -20.68 12.47
CA ASP A 171 15.84 -20.77 11.10
C ASP A 171 16.98 -19.76 10.87
N ASP A 172 17.11 -18.72 11.70
CA ASP A 172 18.09 -17.63 11.58
C ASP A 172 19.26 -17.74 12.60
N LYS A 173 19.08 -18.50 13.70
CA LYS A 173 20.07 -18.63 14.80
C LYS A 173 21.42 -19.23 14.38
N ALA A 174 21.48 -20.01 13.31
CA ALA A 174 22.71 -20.68 12.89
C ALA A 174 23.65 -19.81 12.03
N GLY A 175 23.32 -18.54 11.76
CA GLY A 175 24.16 -17.63 10.97
C GLY A 175 24.31 -18.01 9.48
N GLY A 176 23.63 -19.07 9.04
CA GLY A 176 23.60 -19.54 7.64
C GLY A 176 22.20 -19.57 7.02
N GLY A 177 21.20 -18.97 7.69
CA GLY A 177 19.82 -18.90 7.20
C GLY A 177 19.65 -17.90 6.06
N LEU A 178 18.52 -18.00 5.35
CA LEU A 178 18.18 -17.13 4.21
C LEU A 178 18.24 -15.64 4.57
N TYR A 179 17.79 -15.27 5.77
CA TYR A 179 17.85 -13.88 6.23
C TYR A 179 19.29 -13.40 6.39
N ALA A 180 20.14 -14.14 7.11
CA ALA A 180 21.55 -13.78 7.30
C ALA A 180 22.27 -13.60 5.95
N TYR A 181 22.06 -14.54 5.02
CA TYR A 181 22.61 -14.47 3.66
C TYR A 181 22.18 -13.19 2.91
N LEU A 182 20.89 -12.87 2.94
CA LEU A 182 20.37 -11.67 2.28
C LEU A 182 20.78 -10.39 3.02
N ALA A 183 20.84 -10.39 4.34
CA ALA A 183 21.28 -9.23 5.13
C ALA A 183 22.74 -8.88 4.86
N GLU A 184 23.60 -9.89 4.66
CA GLU A 184 25.00 -9.68 4.26
C GLU A 184 25.12 -9.12 2.84
N ARG A 185 24.37 -9.68 1.88
CA ARG A 185 24.44 -9.27 0.46
C ARG A 185 23.76 -7.94 0.16
N ILE A 186 22.62 -7.67 0.79
CA ILE A 186 21.80 -6.48 0.52
C ILE A 186 22.17 -5.35 1.46
N GLY A 187 22.55 -5.65 2.70
CA GLY A 187 22.59 -4.69 3.80
C GLY A 187 21.20 -4.50 4.43
N GLN A 188 21.14 -4.37 5.76
CA GLN A 188 19.88 -4.12 6.45
C GLN A 188 19.29 -2.76 6.04
N GLY A 189 18.00 -2.72 5.70
CA GLY A 189 17.33 -1.49 5.26
C GLY A 189 17.64 -1.06 3.82
N SER A 190 18.40 -1.86 3.08
CA SER A 190 18.65 -1.66 1.65
C SER A 190 17.77 -2.58 0.81
N SER A 191 17.78 -2.37 -0.52
CA SER A 191 16.98 -3.16 -1.46
C SER A 191 17.83 -3.76 -2.57
N LEU A 192 17.52 -4.98 -2.99
CA LEU A 192 18.13 -5.67 -4.11
C LEU A 192 17.14 -5.75 -5.27
N ALA A 193 17.51 -5.17 -6.42
CA ALA A 193 16.77 -5.35 -7.66
C ALA A 193 17.33 -6.55 -8.45
N MET A 194 16.47 -7.49 -8.81
CA MET A 194 16.82 -8.63 -9.66
C MET A 194 16.58 -8.26 -11.12
N GLN A 195 17.63 -7.74 -11.78
CA GLN A 195 17.52 -7.16 -13.12
C GLN A 195 17.06 -8.18 -14.19
N ASP A 196 17.46 -9.45 -14.05
CA ASP A 196 17.12 -10.52 -15.00
C ASP A 196 15.76 -11.20 -14.71
N SER A 197 15.01 -10.70 -13.73
CA SER A 197 13.70 -11.24 -13.38
C SER A 197 12.62 -10.74 -14.33
N ASN A 198 11.86 -11.67 -14.93
CA ASN A 198 10.67 -11.36 -15.71
C ASN A 198 9.58 -10.65 -14.89
N TRP A 199 9.59 -10.83 -13.57
CA TRP A 199 8.68 -10.18 -12.63
C TRP A 199 9.17 -8.81 -12.16
N SER A 200 10.36 -8.37 -12.60
CA SER A 200 11.02 -7.14 -12.15
C SER A 200 11.11 -7.09 -10.61
N LEU A 201 11.61 -8.17 -10.01
CA LEU A 201 11.61 -8.38 -8.56
C LEU A 201 12.52 -7.38 -7.85
N ARG A 202 12.04 -6.87 -6.71
CA ARG A 202 12.84 -6.16 -5.73
C ARG A 202 12.62 -6.73 -4.33
N LEU A 203 13.71 -6.96 -3.61
CA LEU A 203 13.73 -7.49 -2.25
C LEU A 203 14.25 -6.44 -1.28
N CYS A 204 13.67 -6.37 -0.10
CA CYS A 204 14.17 -5.61 1.04
C CYS A 204 14.21 -6.53 2.25
N VAL A 205 15.28 -6.44 3.04
CA VAL A 205 15.41 -7.19 4.28
C VAL A 205 15.33 -6.26 5.48
N SER A 206 14.46 -6.62 6.43
CA SER A 206 14.29 -5.89 7.67
C SER A 206 14.10 -6.86 8.83
N ARG A 207 14.88 -6.71 9.89
CA ARG A 207 14.57 -7.36 11.17
C ARG A 207 13.61 -6.47 11.93
N ARG A 208 12.38 -6.94 12.13
CA ARG A 208 11.44 -6.29 13.05
C ARG A 208 11.59 -6.92 14.42
N ASP A 209 12.14 -6.15 15.34
CA ASP A 209 11.94 -6.41 16.76
C ASP A 209 10.56 -5.85 17.13
N ARG A 210 9.62 -6.70 17.56
CA ARG A 210 8.25 -6.27 17.89
C ARG A 210 8.13 -5.64 19.28
N GLY A 211 9.23 -5.14 19.85
CA GLY A 211 9.28 -4.47 21.15
C GLY A 211 8.51 -3.13 21.30
N MET A 212 7.69 -2.71 20.33
CA MET A 212 6.88 -1.48 20.42
C MET A 212 5.36 -1.70 20.58
N SER A 213 4.88 -2.94 20.71
CA SER A 213 3.48 -3.21 21.08
C SER A 213 3.45 -4.02 22.37
N SER A 214 3.04 -3.39 23.46
CA SER A 214 3.11 -3.80 24.86
C SER A 214 2.27 -5.04 25.28
N SER A 215 1.89 -5.93 24.37
CA SER A 215 0.91 -7.00 24.66
C SER A 215 1.15 -8.37 24.00
N ALA A 216 2.24 -8.59 23.27
CA ALA A 216 2.56 -9.90 22.70
C ALA A 216 3.93 -10.39 23.19
N PRO A 217 4.12 -11.71 23.43
CA PRO A 217 5.42 -12.26 23.83
C PRO A 217 6.50 -11.91 22.79
N GLU A 218 7.71 -11.65 23.26
CA GLU A 218 8.92 -11.29 22.50
C GLU A 218 9.31 -12.40 21.50
N ALA A 219 8.62 -12.47 20.37
CA ALA A 219 9.02 -13.28 19.24
C ALA A 219 9.68 -12.37 18.19
N VAL A 220 11.00 -12.49 18.07
CA VAL A 220 11.78 -11.80 17.04
C VAL A 220 11.61 -12.58 15.73
N TYR A 221 10.92 -11.99 14.76
CA TYR A 221 10.76 -12.57 13.43
C TYR A 221 11.63 -11.83 12.43
N SER A 222 12.43 -12.58 11.68
CA SER A 222 13.15 -12.04 10.52
C SER A 222 12.18 -11.97 9.34
N THR A 223 12.02 -10.78 8.77
CA THR A 223 11.07 -10.54 7.67
C THR A 223 11.80 -10.15 6.40
N ILE A 224 11.49 -10.86 5.32
CA ILE A 224 11.88 -10.47 3.97
C ILE A 224 10.63 -9.92 3.28
N TRP A 225 10.71 -8.70 2.78
CA TRP A 225 9.64 -8.10 2.01
C TRP A 225 10.09 -7.95 0.57
N GLY A 226 9.20 -8.17 -0.38
CA GLY A 226 9.52 -7.97 -1.78
C GLY A 226 8.30 -7.65 -2.61
N TYR A 227 8.55 -7.21 -3.83
CA TYR A 227 7.50 -6.95 -4.80
C TYR A 227 7.96 -7.20 -6.25
N GLY A 228 6.99 -7.49 -7.10
CA GLY A 228 7.13 -7.55 -8.55
C GLY A 228 6.33 -6.43 -9.22
N LEU A 229 6.94 -5.78 -10.22
CA LEU A 229 6.29 -4.73 -11.02
C LEU A 229 5.57 -5.29 -12.25
N THR A 230 5.85 -6.53 -12.63
CA THR A 230 5.26 -7.21 -13.78
C THR A 230 4.62 -8.55 -13.40
N PRO A 231 3.62 -8.56 -12.48
CA PRO A 231 3.09 -9.80 -11.90
C PRO A 231 2.31 -10.68 -12.87
N GLU A 232 1.95 -10.17 -14.05
CA GLU A 232 1.25 -10.92 -15.09
C GLU A 232 2.21 -11.70 -16.02
N GLN A 233 3.52 -11.45 -15.94
CA GLN A 233 4.53 -12.13 -16.76
C GLN A 233 4.89 -13.50 -16.18
N PRO A 234 5.19 -14.51 -17.01
CA PRO A 234 5.66 -15.80 -16.52
C PRO A 234 7.05 -15.68 -15.88
N GLY A 235 7.22 -16.32 -14.71
CA GLY A 235 8.51 -16.37 -14.01
C GLY A 235 9.59 -17.08 -14.81
N ASN A 236 10.85 -16.84 -14.44
CA ASN A 236 12.01 -17.49 -15.03
C ASN A 236 12.06 -18.98 -14.63
N PHE A 237 11.73 -19.31 -13.38
CA PHE A 237 11.71 -20.67 -12.85
C PHE A 237 10.30 -21.26 -12.76
N MET A 238 9.35 -20.55 -12.13
CA MET A 238 7.97 -21.05 -11.94
C MET A 238 7.15 -21.13 -13.23
N ARG A 239 7.58 -20.44 -14.31
CA ARG A 239 6.96 -20.36 -15.65
C ARG A 239 5.48 -19.91 -15.67
N ASN A 240 4.89 -19.63 -14.52
CA ASN A 240 3.54 -19.10 -14.35
C ASN A 240 3.61 -17.58 -14.06
N PRO A 241 2.53 -16.83 -14.35
CA PRO A 241 2.36 -15.48 -13.84
C PRO A 241 2.47 -15.44 -12.32
N MET A 242 3.13 -14.41 -11.77
CA MET A 242 3.27 -14.22 -10.32
C MET A 242 1.92 -14.24 -9.61
N CYS A 243 0.90 -13.60 -10.20
CA CYS A 243 -0.45 -13.52 -9.63
C CYS A 243 -1.18 -14.86 -9.55
N CYS A 244 -0.66 -15.89 -10.21
CA CYS A 244 -1.17 -17.26 -10.16
C CYS A 244 -0.35 -18.16 -9.21
N CYS A 245 0.72 -17.64 -8.60
CA CYS A 245 1.61 -18.39 -7.73
C CYS A 245 1.20 -18.29 -6.26
N ALA A 246 1.31 -19.41 -5.54
CA ALA A 246 1.27 -19.46 -4.10
C ALA A 246 2.55 -18.84 -3.48
N GLY A 247 2.49 -18.47 -2.19
CA GLY A 247 3.65 -17.85 -1.54
C GLY A 247 4.93 -18.68 -1.59
N GLN A 248 4.83 -20.01 -1.48
CA GLN A 248 5.99 -20.91 -1.59
C GLN A 248 6.61 -20.96 -2.99
N GLU A 249 5.78 -20.77 -4.03
CA GLU A 249 6.22 -20.74 -5.42
C GLU A 249 6.95 -19.41 -5.72
N ILE A 250 6.43 -18.30 -5.19
CA ILE A 250 7.10 -17.00 -5.25
C ILE A 250 8.46 -17.06 -4.55
N LEU A 251 8.53 -17.67 -3.37
CA LEU A 251 9.80 -17.87 -2.67
C LEU A 251 10.77 -18.73 -3.48
N SER A 252 10.28 -19.78 -4.15
CA SER A 252 11.11 -20.64 -5.00
C SER A 252 11.71 -19.89 -6.19
N GLU A 253 10.93 -19.03 -6.85
CA GLU A 253 11.45 -18.13 -7.89
C GLU A 253 12.56 -17.22 -7.33
N VAL A 254 12.30 -16.56 -6.21
CA VAL A 254 13.29 -15.68 -5.55
C VAL A 254 14.59 -16.43 -5.26
N LEU A 255 14.51 -17.63 -4.69
CA LEU A 255 15.69 -18.45 -4.39
C LEU A 255 16.46 -18.85 -5.66
N SER A 256 15.77 -19.10 -6.77
CA SER A 256 16.42 -19.42 -8.05
C SER A 256 17.28 -18.28 -8.59
N HIS A 257 16.83 -17.03 -8.43
CA HIS A 257 17.59 -15.83 -8.81
C HIS A 257 18.78 -15.59 -7.87
N LEU A 258 18.67 -15.96 -6.59
CA LEU A 258 19.78 -15.84 -5.63
C LEU A 258 20.86 -16.92 -5.83
N ALA A 259 20.46 -18.11 -6.26
CA ALA A 259 21.36 -19.24 -6.50
C ALA A 259 22.10 -19.15 -7.85
N SER A 260 21.56 -18.39 -8.80
CA SER A 260 22.24 -18.13 -10.07
C SER A 260 23.37 -17.14 -9.84
N PRO A 261 24.62 -17.41 -10.29
CA PRO A 261 25.70 -16.43 -10.19
C PRO A 261 25.26 -15.17 -10.92
N CYS A 262 25.27 -14.04 -10.22
CA CYS A 262 25.01 -12.74 -10.84
C CYS A 262 25.98 -12.59 -12.02
N SER A 263 25.42 -12.39 -13.22
CA SER A 263 26.19 -12.02 -14.41
C SER A 263 26.80 -10.64 -14.22
#